data_AF-A0A957D4R1-F1
#
_entry.id   AF-A0A957D4R1-F1
#
_cell.length_a   1.000
_cell.length_b   1.000
_cell.length_c   1.000
_cell.angle_alpha   90.00
_cell.angle_beta   90.00
_cell.angle_gamma   90.00
#
_symmetry.space_group_name_H-M   'P 1'
#
loop_
_entity.id
_entity.type
_entity.pdbx_description
1 polymer ?
#
loop_
_entity_poly.entity_id
_entity_poly.type
_entity_poly.pdbx_seq_one_letter_code
_entity_poly.pdbx_strand_id
1 'polypeptide(L)'
;MMSLNSSPTILRAVKAFALLILFSLILNAPNLLAQRDDPENIPAPELVSLAGTFQTQLDCPGNWNTDCEATFMTYDPDDDLWSVTLELEAGSYEYKAPLNGAWADNYGRYATYYGDNIPLEVA
;
A
#
# COMPACT_ATOMS: atom_id res chain seq x y z
N MET A 1 -3.46 55.54 21.90
CA MET A 1 -3.68 54.62 20.76
C MET A 1 -2.38 54.52 19.98
N MET A 2 -1.56 53.49 20.24
CA MET A 2 -0.29 53.28 19.54
C MET A 2 -0.58 52.41 18.31
N SER A 3 -0.50 53.01 17.13
CA SER A 3 -0.66 52.30 15.85
C SER A 3 0.61 51.53 15.54
N LEU A 4 0.54 50.19 15.58
CA LEU A 4 1.64 49.31 15.19
C LEU A 4 1.76 49.30 13.66
N ASN A 5 2.56 50.21 13.12
CA ASN A 5 2.83 50.29 11.70
C ASN A 5 3.83 49.18 11.30
N SER A 6 3.32 48.10 10.72
CA SER A 6 4.14 46.95 10.32
C SER A 6 4.91 47.25 9.03
N SER A 7 6.24 47.27 9.11
CA SER A 7 7.13 47.51 7.96
C SER A 7 6.94 46.43 6.87
N PRO A 8 7.03 46.76 5.56
CA PRO A 8 6.88 45.81 4.46
C PRO A 8 7.87 44.63 4.53
N THR A 9 9.02 44.82 5.16
CA THR A 9 10.02 43.75 5.42
C THR A 9 9.49 42.72 6.42
N ILE A 10 8.77 43.18 7.46
CA ILE A 10 8.16 42.31 8.47
C ILE A 10 7.03 41.48 7.82
N LEU A 11 6.23 42.10 6.96
CA LEU A 11 5.14 41.40 6.25
C LEU A 11 5.67 40.32 5.29
N ARG A 12 6.81 40.56 4.63
CA ARG A 12 7.49 39.57 3.77
C ARG A 12 8.07 38.41 4.58
N ALA A 13 8.69 38.70 5.72
CA ALA A 13 9.23 37.67 6.61
C ALA A 13 8.13 36.79 7.21
N VAL A 14 7.01 37.37 7.64
CA VAL A 14 5.84 36.63 8.16
C VAL A 14 5.23 35.73 7.09
N LYS A 15 5.10 36.21 5.85
CA LYS A 15 4.62 35.39 4.72
C LYS A 15 5.56 34.24 4.37
N ALA A 16 6.87 34.48 4.34
CA ALA A 16 7.87 33.45 4.08
C ALA A 16 7.88 32.40 5.19
N PHE A 17 7.77 32.82 6.45
CA PHE A 17 7.71 31.92 7.60
C PHE A 17 6.40 31.11 7.62
N ALA A 18 5.26 31.73 7.30
CA ALA A 18 3.99 31.03 7.14
C ALA A 18 4.01 30.02 5.98
N LEU A 19 4.64 30.35 4.84
CA LEU A 19 4.82 29.41 3.73
C LEU A 19 5.73 28.22 4.11
N LEU A 20 6.80 28.47 4.86
CA LEU A 20 7.72 27.43 5.31
C LEU A 20 7.06 26.50 6.34
N ILE A 21 6.23 27.03 7.24
CA ILE A 21 5.44 26.23 8.18
C ILE A 21 4.40 25.38 7.43
N LEU A 22 3.66 25.97 6.48
CA LEU A 22 2.69 25.24 5.65
C LEU A 22 3.37 24.15 4.81
N PHE A 23 4.54 24.43 4.23
CA PHE A 23 5.32 23.44 3.48
C PHE A 23 5.82 22.30 4.37
N SER A 24 6.26 22.61 5.60
CA SER A 24 6.72 21.61 6.58
C SER A 24 5.59 20.73 7.12
N LEU A 25 4.36 21.26 7.18
CA LEU A 25 3.16 20.50 7.56
C LEU A 25 2.70 19.52 6.46
N ILE A 26 2.94 19.83 5.18
CA ILE A 26 2.60 18.94 4.05
C ILE A 26 3.59 17.76 3.95
N LEU A 27 4.86 17.98 4.29
CA LEU A 27 5.91 16.94 4.27
C LEU A 27 5.87 15.96 5.46
N ASN A 28 5.21 16.32 6.57
CA ASN A 28 5.09 15.48 7.77
C ASN A 28 3.64 14.99 8.00
N ALA A 29 2.78 15.02 6.99
CA ALA A 29 1.52 14.28 7.11
C ALA A 29 1.90 12.81 7.33
N PRO A 30 1.50 12.17 8.46
CA PRO A 30 1.62 10.73 8.56
C PRO A 30 0.91 10.16 7.33
N ASN A 31 1.53 9.20 6.65
CA ASN A 31 0.88 8.49 5.55
C ASN A 31 -0.44 7.94 6.08
N LEU A 32 -1.54 8.65 5.80
CA LEU A 32 -2.89 8.33 6.22
C LEU A 32 -3.43 7.22 5.29
N LEU A 33 -2.62 6.19 5.08
CA LEU A 33 -2.83 5.13 4.08
C LEU A 33 -2.66 3.71 4.63
N ALA A 34 -2.26 3.50 5.88
CA ALA A 34 -1.75 2.17 6.21
C ALA A 34 -2.83 1.14 6.57
N GLN A 35 -3.96 1.57 7.17
CA GLN A 35 -4.89 0.60 7.71
C GLN A 35 -6.34 1.08 7.75
N ARG A 36 -7.27 0.29 7.21
CA ARG A 36 -8.71 0.51 7.35
C ARG A 36 -9.19 -0.21 8.62
N ASP A 37 -9.98 0.46 9.46
CA ASP A 37 -10.47 -0.12 10.73
C ASP A 37 -11.76 -0.95 10.59
N ASP A 38 -12.26 -1.12 9.36
CA ASP A 38 -13.52 -1.79 9.06
C ASP A 38 -13.32 -2.85 7.96
N PRO A 39 -12.79 -4.04 8.32
CA PRO A 39 -12.62 -5.16 7.38
C PRO A 39 -13.95 -5.69 6.82
N GLU A 40 -15.06 -5.51 7.54
CA GLU A 40 -16.36 -6.06 7.15
C GLU A 40 -16.98 -5.29 5.97
N ASN A 41 -16.55 -4.05 5.73
CA ASN A 41 -17.09 -3.20 4.67
C ASN A 41 -16.04 -2.75 3.64
N ILE A 42 -15.14 -3.64 3.24
CA ILE A 42 -14.23 -3.39 2.12
C ILE A 42 -15.00 -3.60 0.80
N PRO A 43 -15.05 -2.60 -0.11
CA PRO A 43 -15.61 -2.78 -1.45
C PRO A 43 -14.90 -3.91 -2.19
N ALA A 44 -15.58 -4.52 -3.16
CA ALA A 44 -14.93 -5.48 -4.05
C ALA A 44 -13.68 -4.83 -4.68
N PRO A 45 -12.51 -5.50 -4.63
CA PRO A 45 -11.28 -4.94 -5.16
C PRO A 45 -11.31 -4.91 -6.70
N GLU A 46 -10.62 -3.95 -7.30
CA GLU A 46 -10.42 -3.91 -8.77
C GLU A 46 -9.22 -4.78 -9.18
N LEU A 47 -8.32 -5.05 -8.24
CA LEU A 47 -7.11 -5.85 -8.44
C LEU A 47 -6.80 -6.63 -7.17
N VAL A 48 -6.46 -7.90 -7.34
CA VAL A 48 -5.81 -8.72 -6.31
C VAL A 48 -4.50 -9.25 -6.89
N SER A 49 -3.42 -9.17 -6.11
CA SER A 49 -2.14 -9.77 -6.47
C SER A 49 -1.63 -10.67 -5.35
N LEU A 50 -0.62 -11.48 -5.65
CA LEU A 50 0.14 -12.23 -4.65
C LEU A 50 1.51 -11.60 -4.46
N ALA A 51 1.72 -10.92 -3.35
CA ALA A 51 3.00 -10.32 -2.99
C ALA A 51 3.74 -11.22 -2.01
N GLY A 52 4.96 -11.63 -2.35
CA GLY A 52 5.69 -12.64 -1.59
C GLY A 52 7.17 -12.76 -1.94
N THR A 53 7.85 -13.74 -1.33
CA THR A 53 9.29 -13.98 -1.51
C THR A 53 9.66 -14.73 -2.79
N PHE A 54 8.65 -15.17 -3.55
CA PHE A 54 8.83 -15.86 -4.83
C PHE A 54 8.83 -14.91 -6.04
N GLN A 55 8.59 -13.62 -5.87
CA GLN A 55 8.31 -12.74 -7.03
C GLN A 55 9.53 -12.52 -7.92
N THR A 56 10.75 -12.53 -7.39
CA THR A 56 11.96 -12.33 -8.21
C THR A 56 12.23 -13.47 -9.21
N GLN A 57 11.72 -14.69 -8.99
CA GLN A 57 11.82 -15.77 -9.99
C GLN A 57 10.78 -15.64 -11.11
N LEU A 58 9.75 -14.81 -10.91
CA LEU A 58 8.71 -14.51 -11.89
C LEU A 58 8.99 -13.19 -12.64
N ASP A 59 10.27 -12.80 -12.72
CA ASP A 59 10.74 -11.57 -13.35
C ASP A 59 10.18 -10.26 -12.74
N CYS A 60 9.62 -10.32 -11.52
CA CYS A 60 9.22 -9.11 -10.80
C CYS A 60 10.46 -8.29 -10.39
N PRO A 61 10.35 -6.94 -10.31
CA PRO A 61 11.45 -6.07 -9.87
C PRO A 61 11.98 -6.36 -8.46
N GLY A 62 11.20 -7.06 -7.63
CA GLY A 62 11.56 -7.41 -6.27
C GLY A 62 10.49 -8.26 -5.60
N ASN A 63 10.83 -8.79 -4.44
CA ASN A 63 9.88 -9.46 -3.54
C ASN A 63 8.99 -8.45 -2.82
N TRP A 64 7.82 -8.92 -2.37
CA TRP A 64 6.81 -8.11 -1.69
C TRP A 64 6.32 -6.90 -2.51
N ASN A 65 6.38 -7.02 -3.84
CA ASN A 65 5.89 -5.99 -4.75
C ASN A 65 4.40 -6.22 -5.04
N THR A 66 3.56 -5.29 -4.58
CA THR A 66 2.10 -5.38 -4.74
C THR A 66 1.64 -5.14 -6.18
N ASP A 67 2.48 -4.54 -7.01
CA ASP A 67 2.17 -4.10 -8.38
C ASP A 67 2.94 -4.92 -9.42
N CYS A 68 3.34 -6.15 -9.10
CA CYS A 68 3.95 -7.04 -10.08
C CYS A 68 2.87 -7.75 -10.92
N GLU A 69 2.77 -7.38 -12.20
CA GLU A 69 1.82 -7.94 -13.15
C GLU A 69 1.88 -9.47 -13.26
N ALA A 70 3.08 -10.07 -13.17
CA ALA A 70 3.26 -11.52 -13.22
C ALA A 70 2.56 -12.28 -12.08
N THR A 71 2.13 -11.56 -11.05
CA THR A 71 1.43 -12.11 -9.87
C THR A 71 0.02 -11.58 -9.70
N PHE A 72 -0.54 -10.93 -10.73
CA PHE A 72 -1.93 -10.50 -10.72
C PHE A 72 -2.86 -11.70 -10.83
N MET A 73 -3.95 -11.64 -10.07
CA MET A 73 -5.00 -12.63 -10.09
C MET A 73 -6.10 -12.20 -11.07
N THR A 74 -6.73 -13.18 -11.69
CA THR A 74 -7.91 -12.98 -12.53
C THR A 74 -9.16 -13.32 -11.72
N TYR A 75 -10.16 -12.44 -11.80
CA TYR A 75 -11.47 -12.67 -11.19
C TYR A 75 -12.35 -13.51 -12.12
N ASP A 76 -12.88 -14.59 -11.58
CA ASP A 76 -13.93 -15.40 -12.20
C ASP A 76 -15.29 -15.04 -11.57
N PRO A 77 -16.22 -14.43 -12.34
CA PRO A 77 -17.53 -14.04 -11.82
C PRO A 77 -18.52 -15.21 -11.67
N ASP A 78 -18.29 -16.35 -12.32
CA ASP A 78 -19.18 -17.52 -12.20
C ASP A 78 -18.95 -18.25 -10.87
N ASP A 79 -17.69 -18.27 -10.41
CA ASP A 79 -17.26 -18.90 -9.15
C ASP A 79 -17.02 -17.92 -8.00
N ASP A 80 -17.12 -16.60 -8.26
CA ASP A 80 -16.78 -15.52 -7.32
C ASP A 80 -15.37 -15.66 -6.71
N LEU A 81 -14.40 -15.98 -7.56
CA LEU A 81 -13.04 -16.37 -7.14
C LEU A 81 -11.96 -15.60 -7.89
N TRP A 82 -10.99 -15.06 -7.14
CA TRP A 82 -9.72 -14.60 -7.70
C TRP A 82 -8.73 -15.76 -7.75
N SER A 83 -8.09 -15.97 -8.91
CA SER A 83 -7.11 -17.05 -9.07
C SER A 83 -5.92 -16.65 -9.96
N VAL A 84 -4.79 -17.29 -9.75
CA VAL A 84 -3.60 -17.24 -10.61
C VAL A 84 -2.87 -18.57 -10.54
N THR A 85 -2.29 -19.00 -11.66
CA THR A 85 -1.40 -20.18 -11.72
C THR A 85 0.02 -19.70 -11.93
N LEU A 86 0.92 -20.11 -11.05
CA LEU A 86 2.33 -19.72 -11.06
C LEU A 86 3.21 -20.96 -11.11
N GLU A 87 4.20 -20.95 -11.98
CA GLU A 87 5.27 -21.96 -12.02
C GLU A 87 6.39 -21.50 -11.10
N LEU A 88 6.65 -22.24 -10.03
CA LEU A 88 7.66 -21.92 -9.03
C LEU A 88 8.66 -23.06 -8.91
N GLU A 89 9.93 -22.71 -8.74
CA GLU A 89 10.95 -23.69 -8.35
C GLU A 89 10.63 -24.27 -6.97
N ALA A 90 11.15 -25.47 -6.68
CA ALA A 90 11.00 -26.08 -5.36
C ALA A 90 11.68 -25.22 -4.28
N GLY A 91 11.00 -25.02 -3.15
CA GLY A 91 11.48 -24.17 -2.07
C GLY A 91 10.41 -23.76 -1.06
N SER A 92 10.86 -23.01 -0.07
CA SER A 92 10.03 -22.43 0.99
C SER A 92 9.84 -20.93 0.73
N TYR A 93 8.59 -20.50 0.62
CA TYR A 93 8.20 -19.12 0.33
C TYR A 93 7.17 -18.63 1.33
N GLU A 94 6.88 -17.33 1.25
CA GLU A 94 5.80 -16.71 1.99
C GLU A 94 5.15 -15.61 1.16
N TYR A 95 3.86 -15.37 1.38
CA TYR A 95 3.10 -14.38 0.63
C TYR A 95 1.90 -13.82 1.41
N LYS A 96 1.31 -12.75 0.86
CA LYS A 96 0.03 -12.15 1.24
C LYS A 96 -0.75 -11.75 -0.02
N ALA A 97 -2.04 -11.48 0.15
CA ALA A 97 -2.92 -11.00 -0.92
C ALA A 97 -3.27 -9.51 -0.70
N PRO A 98 -2.43 -8.56 -1.18
CA PRO A 98 -2.78 -7.15 -1.25
C PRO A 98 -3.89 -6.86 -2.27
N LEU A 99 -4.67 -5.83 -1.98
CA LEU A 99 -5.73 -5.33 -2.85
C LEU A 99 -5.30 -4.02 -3.51
N ASN A 100 -5.78 -3.79 -4.74
CA ASN A 100 -5.65 -2.52 -5.47
C ASN A 100 -4.20 -2.03 -5.60
N GLY A 101 -3.26 -2.96 -5.76
CA GLY A 101 -1.83 -2.66 -5.98
C GLY A 101 -1.12 -2.03 -4.78
N ALA A 102 -1.71 -2.07 -3.58
CA ALA A 102 -1.16 -1.43 -2.39
C ALA A 102 -1.28 -2.30 -1.14
N TRP A 103 -0.54 -1.94 -0.09
CA TRP A 103 -0.64 -2.59 1.22
C TRP A 103 -1.79 -2.05 2.08
N ALA A 104 -2.54 -1.06 1.58
CA ALA A 104 -3.61 -0.39 2.31
C ALA A 104 -4.70 -1.36 2.76
N ASP A 105 -5.08 -2.35 1.94
CA ASP A 105 -5.98 -3.45 2.33
C ASP A 105 -5.29 -4.76 1.89
N ASN A 106 -5.14 -5.74 2.78
CA ASN A 106 -4.51 -7.01 2.44
C ASN A 106 -4.91 -8.15 3.38
N TYR A 107 -4.83 -9.37 2.87
CA TYR A 107 -5.15 -10.58 3.62
C TYR A 107 -3.92 -11.49 3.76
N GLY A 108 -3.75 -12.01 4.96
CA GLY A 108 -2.68 -12.95 5.31
C GLY A 108 -3.23 -14.29 5.81
N ARG A 109 -2.47 -14.93 6.68
CA ARG A 109 -2.77 -16.25 7.25
C ARG A 109 -4.19 -16.33 7.81
N TYR A 110 -4.86 -17.43 7.51
CA TYR A 110 -6.25 -17.70 7.90
C TYR A 110 -7.27 -16.68 7.36
N ALA A 111 -6.98 -16.07 6.19
CA ALA A 111 -7.78 -14.97 5.63
C ALA A 111 -7.97 -13.81 6.62
N THR A 112 -7.01 -13.62 7.52
CA THR A 112 -7.06 -12.54 8.50
C THR A 112 -6.69 -11.24 7.78
N TYR A 113 -7.52 -10.23 7.97
CA TYR A 113 -7.23 -8.89 7.49
C TYR A 113 -5.98 -8.34 8.20
N TYR A 114 -4.98 -7.94 7.41
CA TYR A 114 -3.61 -7.70 7.88
C TYR A 114 -2.96 -8.84 8.65
N GLY A 115 -3.40 -10.07 8.39
CA GLY A 115 -2.84 -11.26 9.00
C GLY A 115 -1.35 -11.45 8.72
N ASP A 116 -0.75 -12.38 9.45
CA ASP A 116 0.63 -12.82 9.24
C ASP A 116 0.87 -13.33 7.81
N ASN A 117 2.13 -13.47 7.42
CA ASN A 117 2.48 -14.06 6.13
C ASN A 117 1.99 -15.51 6.02
N ILE A 118 1.54 -15.91 4.83
CA ILE A 118 1.11 -17.27 4.51
C ILE A 118 2.34 -18.07 4.05
N PRO A 119 2.74 -19.15 4.76
CA PRO A 119 3.83 -20.01 4.29
C PRO A 119 3.39 -20.84 3.08
N LEU A 120 4.30 -21.03 2.12
CA LEU A 120 4.10 -21.84 0.93
C LEU A 120 5.32 -22.74 0.71
N GLU A 121 5.12 -24.04 0.74
CA GLU A 121 6.16 -25.03 0.42
C GLU A 121 5.87 -25.64 -0.96
N VAL A 122 6.85 -25.58 -1.86
CA VAL A 122 6.81 -26.18 -3.21
C VAL A 122 7.82 -27.32 -3.24
N ALA A 123 7.38 -28.51 -3.64
CA ALA A 123 8.14 -29.76 -3.57
C ALA A 123 8.28 -30.45 -4.93
#